data_AF-A0A285ZPC8-F1
#
_entry.id   AF-A0A285ZPC8-F1
#
_cell.length_a   1.000
_cell.length_b   1.000
_cell.length_c   1.000
_cell.angle_alpha   90.00
_cell.angle_beta   90.00
_cell.angle_gamma   90.00
#
_symmetry.space_group_name_H-M   'P 1'
#
loop_
_entity.id
_entity.type
_entity.pdbx_description
1 polymer ?
#
loop_
_entity_poly.entity_id
_entity_poly.type
_entity_poly.pdbx_seq_one_letter_code
_entity_poly.pdbx_strand_id
1 'polypeptide(L)'
;MNKANESLNVWANSLPSGSWCSTKDSNIKFEEQKSKITFVNKSKKSCLKVDVDGGVILSNTRSARCDKLLVEKSAPLFCFVELKGGDIEHAIEQLEASLKNPKLNPECSQRKLAFVVGKNHFPASSPLIQKGMKKISSLNARLIVANTPASYSL
;
A
#
# COMPACT_ATOMS: atom_id res chain seq x y z
N MET A 1 -23.59 11.53 -1.47
CA MET A 1 -22.18 11.08 -1.21
C MET A 1 -21.39 12.29 -0.73
N ASN A 2 -20.45 12.12 0.20
CA ASN A 2 -19.59 13.24 0.62
C ASN A 2 -18.52 13.53 -0.48
N LYS A 3 -17.97 14.75 -0.50
CA LYS A 3 -16.98 15.19 -1.51
C LYS A 3 -15.77 14.24 -1.60
N ALA A 4 -15.32 13.69 -0.47
CA ALA A 4 -14.20 12.76 -0.43
C ALA A 4 -14.44 11.47 -1.25
N ASN A 5 -15.65 10.91 -1.18
CA ASN A 5 -15.99 9.70 -1.95
C ASN A 5 -16.09 9.99 -3.46
N GLU A 6 -16.52 11.19 -3.83
CA GLU A 6 -16.53 11.63 -5.23
C GLU A 6 -15.10 11.77 -5.77
N SER A 7 -14.23 12.49 -5.05
CA SER A 7 -12.81 12.62 -5.40
C SER A 7 -12.10 11.27 -5.49
N LEU A 8 -12.43 10.32 -4.62
CA LEU A 8 -11.85 8.97 -4.67
C LEU A 8 -12.28 8.20 -5.93
N ASN A 9 -13.55 8.30 -6.33
CA ASN A 9 -14.02 7.63 -7.55
C ASN A 9 -13.40 8.27 -8.81
N VAL A 10 -13.28 9.59 -8.85
CA VAL A 10 -12.60 10.31 -9.94
C VAL A 10 -11.14 9.84 -10.05
N TRP A 11 -10.43 9.79 -8.92
CA TRP A 11 -9.06 9.28 -8.88
C TRP A 11 -8.98 7.82 -9.35
N ALA A 12 -9.82 6.92 -8.83
CA ALA A 12 -9.80 5.51 -9.21
C ALA A 12 -10.03 5.31 -10.72
N ASN A 13 -10.96 6.07 -11.31
CA ASN A 13 -11.25 6.02 -12.74
C ASN A 13 -10.16 6.63 -13.63
N SER A 14 -9.24 7.42 -13.06
CA SER A 14 -8.06 7.94 -13.76
C SER A 14 -6.89 6.95 -13.84
N LEU A 15 -6.95 5.85 -13.07
CA LEU A 15 -5.92 4.82 -13.10
C LEU A 15 -6.03 4.00 -14.40
N PRO A 16 -4.91 3.48 -14.93
CA PRO A 16 -4.93 2.69 -16.16
C PRO A 16 -5.89 1.50 -16.08
N SER A 17 -6.61 1.24 -17.17
CA SER A 17 -7.49 0.07 -17.28
C SER A 17 -6.74 -1.23 -16.99
N GLY A 18 -7.35 -2.11 -16.19
CA GLY A 18 -6.74 -3.39 -15.80
C GLY A 18 -5.72 -3.31 -14.67
N SER A 19 -5.30 -2.11 -14.23
CA SER A 19 -4.39 -1.95 -13.08
C SER A 19 -5.08 -2.00 -11.72
N TRP A 20 -6.40 -2.12 -11.68
CA TRP A 20 -7.16 -2.17 -10.44
C TRP A 20 -8.49 -2.91 -10.58
N CYS A 21 -9.03 -3.38 -9.45
CA CYS A 21 -10.38 -3.93 -9.35
C CYS A 21 -11.05 -3.56 -8.03
N SER A 22 -12.39 -3.55 -8.00
CA SER A 22 -13.15 -3.39 -6.75
C SER A 22 -13.43 -4.75 -6.11
N THR A 23 -13.43 -4.82 -4.77
CA THR A 23 -13.77 -6.02 -4.01
C THR A 23 -14.47 -5.69 -2.69
N LYS A 24 -15.22 -6.66 -2.16
CA LYS A 24 -15.79 -6.68 -0.80
C LYS A 24 -15.48 -8.00 -0.08
N ASP A 25 -14.48 -8.73 -0.57
CA ASP A 25 -14.13 -10.04 -0.04
C ASP A 25 -13.75 -9.93 1.43
N SER A 26 -14.14 -10.94 2.22
CA SER A 26 -13.81 -10.97 3.64
C SER A 26 -12.30 -11.14 3.90
N ASN A 27 -11.55 -11.60 2.90
CA ASN A 27 -10.10 -11.72 2.94
C ASN A 27 -9.52 -11.21 1.61
N ILE A 28 -8.94 -10.02 1.64
CA ILE A 28 -8.32 -9.42 0.46
C ILE A 28 -6.83 -9.71 0.50
N LYS A 29 -6.36 -10.51 -0.46
CA LYS A 29 -4.97 -10.98 -0.50
C LYS A 29 -4.15 -10.21 -1.52
N PHE A 30 -2.93 -9.86 -1.11
CA PHE A 30 -1.81 -9.54 -1.99
C PHE A 30 -0.71 -10.57 -1.78
N GLU A 31 -0.24 -11.14 -2.89
CA GLU A 31 0.78 -12.19 -2.89
C GLU A 31 1.67 -12.01 -4.10
N GLU A 32 2.97 -12.09 -3.88
CA GLU A 32 3.95 -12.11 -4.94
C GLU A 32 5.11 -13.02 -4.52
N GLN A 33 5.50 -13.93 -5.43
CA GLN A 33 6.47 -14.99 -5.15
C GLN A 33 6.11 -15.76 -3.86
N LYS A 34 6.85 -15.52 -2.77
CA LYS A 34 6.71 -16.19 -1.47
C LYS A 34 6.30 -15.23 -0.33
N SER A 35 5.94 -13.99 -0.67
CA SER A 35 5.50 -12.96 0.28
C SER A 35 4.00 -12.72 0.13
N LYS A 36 3.28 -12.70 1.25
CA LYS A 36 1.82 -12.57 1.29
C LYS A 36 1.36 -11.74 2.47
N ILE A 37 0.37 -10.88 2.22
CA ILE A 37 -0.45 -10.23 3.25
C ILE A 37 -1.94 -10.43 2.96
N THR A 38 -2.70 -10.70 4.01
CA THR A 38 -4.16 -10.76 3.97
C THR A 38 -4.78 -9.62 4.76
N PHE A 39 -5.57 -8.79 4.10
CA PHE A 39 -6.42 -7.81 4.75
C PHE A 39 -7.77 -8.45 5.11
N VAL A 40 -8.02 -8.59 6.40
CA VAL A 40 -9.22 -9.21 6.96
C VAL A 40 -10.33 -8.16 7.02
N ASN A 41 -11.31 -8.30 6.12
CA ASN A 41 -12.40 -7.34 5.90
C ASN A 41 -13.74 -7.95 6.36
N LYS A 42 -13.89 -8.21 7.66
CA LYS A 42 -15.08 -8.88 8.21
C LYS A 42 -16.38 -8.14 7.89
N SER A 43 -16.32 -6.81 7.86
CA SER A 43 -17.47 -5.94 7.58
C SER A 43 -17.77 -5.77 6.08
N LYS A 44 -17.06 -6.49 5.18
CA LYS A 44 -17.24 -6.43 3.72
C LYS A 44 -17.23 -5.00 3.16
N LYS A 45 -16.34 -4.17 3.72
CA LYS A 45 -16.09 -2.80 3.27
C LYS A 45 -15.75 -2.81 1.78
N SER A 46 -16.21 -1.80 1.05
CA SER A 46 -15.86 -1.66 -0.36
C SER A 46 -14.40 -1.23 -0.49
N CYS A 47 -13.60 -2.01 -1.19
CA CYS A 47 -12.19 -1.77 -1.38
C CYS A 47 -11.80 -1.70 -2.86
N LEU A 48 -10.67 -1.07 -3.15
CA LEU A 48 -9.95 -1.14 -4.41
C LEU A 48 -8.65 -1.90 -4.19
N LYS A 49 -8.39 -2.91 -5.04
CA LYS A 49 -7.07 -3.53 -5.19
C LYS A 49 -6.40 -2.87 -6.38
N VAL A 50 -5.18 -2.37 -6.19
CA VAL A 50 -4.42 -1.68 -7.24
C VAL A 50 -3.05 -2.36 -7.37
N ASP A 51 -2.72 -2.73 -8.61
CA ASP A 51 -1.41 -3.19 -9.01
C ASP A 51 -0.57 -1.97 -9.39
N VAL A 52 0.44 -1.66 -8.58
CA VAL A 52 1.24 -0.44 -8.73
C VAL A 52 2.43 -0.70 -9.65
N ASP A 53 3.30 -1.64 -9.30
CA ASP A 53 4.42 -2.04 -10.15
C ASP A 53 3.94 -2.89 -11.34
N GLY A 54 4.23 -2.44 -12.56
CA GLY A 54 3.78 -3.06 -13.80
C GLY A 54 2.31 -2.80 -14.16
N GLY A 55 1.55 -2.18 -13.25
CA GLY A 55 0.17 -1.75 -13.49
C GLY A 55 0.09 -0.23 -13.66
N VAL A 56 -0.15 0.50 -12.57
CA VAL A 56 -0.27 1.97 -12.61
C VAL A 56 1.03 2.65 -13.07
N ILE A 57 2.18 2.10 -12.67
CA ILE A 57 3.51 2.53 -13.08
C ILE A 57 4.12 1.42 -13.92
N LEU A 58 4.35 1.70 -15.20
CA LEU A 58 4.84 0.71 -16.17
C LEU A 58 6.26 0.24 -15.82
N SER A 59 6.53 -1.05 -16.03
CA SER A 59 7.80 -1.69 -15.64
C SER A 59 9.04 -1.10 -16.29
N ASN A 60 8.91 -0.46 -17.47
CA ASN A 60 9.99 0.23 -18.16
C ASN A 60 10.35 1.60 -17.54
N THR A 61 9.60 2.07 -16.55
CA THR A 61 9.87 3.31 -15.83
C THR A 61 10.94 3.06 -14.75
N ARG A 62 11.96 3.90 -14.65
CA ARG A 62 13.00 3.81 -13.59
C ARG A 62 12.57 4.39 -12.23
N SER A 63 11.27 4.41 -11.93
CA SER A 63 10.74 5.03 -10.70
C SER A 63 10.63 4.01 -9.57
N ALA A 64 11.24 4.26 -8.42
CA ALA A 64 10.95 3.49 -7.21
C ALA A 64 9.46 3.57 -6.86
N ARG A 65 8.87 2.44 -6.46
CA ARG A 65 7.43 2.28 -6.20
C ARG A 65 7.18 0.98 -5.43
N CYS A 66 6.07 0.95 -4.72
CA CYS A 66 5.60 -0.26 -4.07
C CYS A 66 4.92 -1.22 -5.05
N ASP A 67 4.77 -2.49 -4.69
CA ASP A 67 4.11 -3.46 -5.57
C ASP A 67 2.58 -3.24 -5.66
N LYS A 68 1.91 -3.01 -4.52
CA LYS A 68 0.43 -2.99 -4.41
C LYS A 68 -0.10 -1.83 -3.58
N LEU A 69 -1.34 -1.44 -3.84
CA LEU A 69 -2.10 -0.49 -3.03
C LEU A 69 -3.51 -1.02 -2.78
N LEU A 70 -3.94 -1.03 -1.52
CA LEU A 70 -5.34 -1.27 -1.13
C LEU A 70 -5.98 0.03 -0.67
N VAL A 71 -7.20 0.31 -1.13
CA VAL A 71 -7.97 1.49 -0.68
C VAL A 71 -9.33 1.08 -0.15
N GLU A 72 -9.62 1.38 1.12
CA GLU A 72 -11.00 1.32 1.66
C GLU A 72 -11.78 2.55 1.20
N LYS A 73 -12.92 2.39 0.52
CA LYS A 73 -13.66 3.53 -0.06
C LYS A 73 -14.46 4.35 0.95
N SER A 74 -15.08 3.72 1.95
CA SER A 74 -16.04 4.39 2.84
C SER A 74 -15.39 5.32 3.86
N ALA A 75 -14.21 4.93 4.35
CA ALA A 75 -13.35 5.75 5.20
C ALA A 75 -11.93 5.70 4.60
N PRO A 76 -11.62 6.55 3.60
CA PRO A 76 -10.42 6.46 2.76
C PRO A 76 -9.15 6.14 3.52
N LEU A 77 -8.81 4.84 3.53
CA LEU A 77 -7.60 4.28 4.12
C LEU A 77 -6.79 3.67 2.98
N PHE A 78 -5.60 4.22 2.77
CA PHE A 78 -4.66 3.80 1.74
C PHE A 78 -3.59 2.93 2.39
N CYS A 79 -3.50 1.67 1.98
CA CYS A 79 -2.48 0.73 2.43
C CYS A 79 -1.51 0.46 1.28
N PHE A 80 -0.36 1.14 1.30
CA PHE A 80 0.75 0.91 0.38
C PHE A 80 1.50 -0.34 0.84
N VAL A 81 1.77 -1.28 -0.08
CA VAL A 81 2.33 -2.59 0.27
C VAL A 81 3.51 -2.90 -0.63
N GLU A 82 4.67 -3.03 -0.01
CA GLU A 82 5.85 -3.65 -0.59
C GLU A 82 5.94 -5.11 -0.13
N LEU A 83 5.91 -6.02 -1.09
CA LEU A 83 6.17 -7.44 -0.94
C LEU A 83 7.62 -7.67 -1.39
N LYS A 84 8.40 -8.50 -0.67
CA LYS A 84 9.85 -8.75 -0.90
C LYS A 84 10.77 -7.91 0.00
N GLY A 85 10.46 -7.84 1.30
CA GLY A 85 11.37 -7.30 2.32
C GLY A 85 12.62 -8.16 2.57
N GLY A 86 13.37 -8.55 1.54
CA GLY A 86 14.75 -9.06 1.69
C GLY A 86 15.70 -7.93 2.02
N ASP A 87 15.49 -6.77 1.38
CA ASP A 87 16.15 -5.49 1.63
C ASP A 87 15.14 -4.50 2.21
N ILE A 88 15.26 -4.23 3.52
CA ILE A 88 14.35 -3.34 4.23
C ILE A 88 14.56 -1.87 3.84
N GLU A 89 15.79 -1.49 3.50
CA GLU A 89 16.10 -0.10 3.14
C GLU A 89 15.47 0.23 1.80
N HIS A 90 15.67 -0.63 0.80
CA HIS A 90 15.04 -0.48 -0.51
C HIS A 90 13.52 -0.46 -0.43
N ALA A 91 12.93 -1.36 0.38
CA ALA A 91 11.48 -1.41 0.58
C ALA A 91 10.93 -0.09 1.17
N ILE A 92 11.66 0.53 2.11
CA ILE A 92 11.28 1.84 2.68
C ILE A 92 11.38 2.94 1.61
N GLU A 93 12.41 2.92 0.76
CA GLU A 93 12.56 3.88 -0.35
C GLU A 93 11.42 3.77 -1.37
N GLN A 94 11.02 2.56 -1.73
CA GLN A 94 9.88 2.30 -2.62
C GLN A 94 8.55 2.82 -2.04
N LEU A 95 8.32 2.60 -0.74
CA LEU A 95 7.14 3.12 -0.05
C LEU A 95 7.17 4.65 0.03
N GLU A 96 8.31 5.25 0.34
CA GLU A 96 8.47 6.70 0.38
C GLU A 96 8.20 7.33 -0.99
N ALA A 97 8.78 6.77 -2.06
CA ALA A 97 8.56 7.23 -3.42
C ALA A 97 7.07 7.13 -3.82
N SER A 98 6.40 6.06 -3.41
CA SER A 98 4.97 5.87 -3.66
C SER A 98 4.10 6.89 -2.92
N LEU A 99 4.42 7.18 -1.66
CA LEU A 99 3.73 8.17 -0.85
C LEU A 99 3.94 9.60 -1.37
N LYS A 100 5.06 9.87 -2.03
CA LYS A 100 5.35 11.16 -2.69
C LYS A 100 4.74 11.29 -4.08
N ASN A 101 4.28 10.18 -4.68
CA ASN A 101 3.75 10.17 -6.04
C ASN A 101 2.25 10.56 -6.05
N PRO A 102 1.85 11.71 -6.62
CA PRO A 102 0.46 12.16 -6.62
C PRO A 102 -0.48 11.24 -7.42
N LYS A 103 0.05 10.42 -8.35
CA LYS A 103 -0.73 9.41 -9.06
C LYS A 103 -1.22 8.30 -8.13
N LEU A 104 -0.44 7.98 -7.09
CA LEU A 104 -0.72 6.90 -6.13
C LEU A 104 -1.28 7.43 -4.80
N ASN A 105 -0.89 8.63 -4.41
CA ASN A 105 -1.29 9.31 -3.18
C ASN A 105 -2.03 10.62 -3.50
N PRO A 106 -3.31 10.55 -3.93
CA PRO A 106 -4.12 11.73 -4.21
C PRO A 106 -4.44 12.51 -2.93
N GLU A 107 -4.90 13.75 -3.06
CA GLU A 107 -5.25 14.61 -1.91
C GLU A 107 -6.32 14.00 -0.98
N CYS A 108 -7.23 13.19 -1.52
CA CYS A 108 -8.25 12.49 -0.71
C CYS A 108 -7.70 11.35 0.18
N SER A 109 -6.39 11.04 0.07
CA SER A 109 -5.68 10.03 0.87
C SER A 109 -5.33 10.57 2.27
N GLN A 110 -6.33 10.63 3.14
CA GLN A 110 -6.17 11.21 4.48
C GLN A 110 -5.54 10.24 5.49
N ARG A 111 -5.84 8.93 5.40
CA ARG A 111 -5.28 7.89 6.29
C ARG A 111 -4.41 6.95 5.50
N LYS A 112 -3.17 6.76 5.95
CA LYS A 112 -2.14 6.01 5.21
C LYS A 112 -1.39 5.02 6.08
N LEU A 113 -1.27 3.80 5.61
CA LEU A 113 -0.41 2.76 6.15
C LEU A 113 0.56 2.31 5.06
N ALA A 114 1.80 2.05 5.44
CA ALA A 114 2.85 1.58 4.56
C ALA A 114 3.39 0.26 5.12
N PHE A 115 3.23 -0.83 4.37
CA PHE A 115 3.59 -2.17 4.78
C PHE A 115 4.84 -2.63 4.04
N VAL A 116 5.84 -3.10 4.79
CA VAL A 116 6.88 -3.96 4.25
C VAL A 116 6.59 -5.38 4.70
N VAL A 117 6.43 -6.29 3.75
CA VAL A 117 6.14 -7.71 4.00
C VAL A 117 7.25 -8.57 3.42
N GLY A 118 8.02 -9.19 4.29
CA GLY A 118 9.20 -9.97 3.92
C GLY A 118 9.31 -11.28 4.69
N LYS A 119 10.28 -12.13 4.30
CA LYS A 119 10.62 -13.34 5.05
C LYS A 119 11.54 -13.07 6.23
N ASN A 120 12.37 -12.04 6.08
CA ASN A 120 13.38 -11.73 7.07
C ASN A 120 12.72 -10.94 8.20
N HIS A 121 12.90 -11.43 9.42
CA HIS A 121 12.50 -10.69 10.60
C HIS A 121 13.51 -9.58 10.86
N PHE A 122 13.05 -8.34 10.84
CA PHE A 122 13.83 -7.18 11.23
C PHE A 122 13.31 -6.65 12.58
N PRO A 123 14.13 -6.60 13.63
CA PRO A 123 13.71 -6.06 14.92
C PRO A 123 13.24 -4.61 14.78
N ALA A 124 12.07 -4.29 15.33
CA ALA A 124 11.51 -2.93 15.26
C ALA A 124 12.45 -1.85 15.86
N SER A 125 13.32 -2.25 16.81
CA SER A 125 14.35 -1.41 17.41
C SER A 125 15.57 -1.17 16.52
N SER A 126 15.66 -1.82 15.35
CA SER A 126 16.76 -1.59 14.40
C SER A 126 16.83 -0.10 14.01
N PRO A 127 18.02 0.53 14.00
CA PRO A 127 18.17 1.92 13.59
C PRO A 127 17.59 2.21 12.19
N LEU A 128 17.70 1.25 11.26
CA LEU A 128 17.12 1.33 9.92
C LEU A 128 15.59 1.45 9.97
N ILE A 129 14.92 0.62 10.77
CA ILE A 129 13.46 0.67 10.92
C ILE A 129 13.04 1.94 11.62
N GLN A 130 13.74 2.37 12.68
CA GLN A 130 13.43 3.61 13.37
C GLN A 130 13.56 4.83 12.45
N LYS A 131 14.61 4.87 11.61
CA LYS A 131 14.79 5.90 10.58
C LYS A 131 13.66 5.84 9.55
N GLY A 132 13.30 4.64 9.09
CA GLY A 132 12.16 4.41 8.20
C GLY A 132 10.83 4.90 8.77
N MET A 133 10.54 4.58 10.04
CA MET A 133 9.34 5.04 10.73
C MET A 133 9.25 6.57 10.76
N LYS A 134 10.35 7.26 11.07
CA LYS A 134 10.40 8.73 11.02
C LYS A 134 10.15 9.26 9.60
N LYS A 135 10.81 8.68 8.60
CA LYS A 135 10.69 9.08 7.19
C LYS A 135 9.24 8.95 6.69
N ILE A 136 8.62 7.80 6.93
CA ILE A 136 7.23 7.53 6.53
C ILE A 136 6.24 8.37 7.35
N SER A 137 6.49 8.58 8.64
CA SER A 137 5.65 9.45 9.49
C SER A 137 5.65 10.90 9.02
N SER A 138 6.76 11.41 8.50
CA SER A 138 6.82 12.77 7.93
C SER A 138 5.92 12.95 6.70
N LEU A 139 5.49 11.84 6.07
CA LEU A 139 4.55 11.81 4.95
C LEU A 139 3.10 11.53 5.38
N ASN A 140 2.78 11.71 6.67
CA ASN A 140 1.47 11.42 7.28
C ASN A 140 1.03 9.96 7.04
N ALA A 141 1.97 9.02 7.18
CA ALA A 141 1.72 7.58 7.05
C ALA A 141 2.38 6.81 8.19
N ARG A 142 1.86 5.61 8.51
CA ARG A 142 2.48 4.73 9.51
C ARG A 142 3.15 3.53 8.84
N LEU A 143 4.45 3.34 9.11
CA LEU A 143 5.20 2.17 8.67
C LEU A 143 4.85 0.95 9.53
N ILE A 144 4.64 -0.19 8.88
CA ILE A 144 4.41 -1.51 9.48
C ILE A 144 5.34 -2.48 8.79
N VAL A 145 6.25 -3.09 9.54
CA VAL A 145 7.11 -4.17 9.06
C VAL A 145 6.54 -5.48 9.57
N ALA A 146 6.28 -6.42 8.67
CA ALA A 146 5.63 -7.69 9.01
C ALA A 146 6.31 -8.86 8.29
N ASN A 147 6.29 -10.02 8.95
CA ASN A 147 6.77 -11.27 8.35
C ASN A 147 5.65 -11.93 7.53
N THR A 148 6.01 -12.52 6.39
CA THR A 148 5.11 -13.35 5.59
C THR A 148 4.88 -14.73 6.25
N PRO A 149 3.64 -15.27 6.26
CA PRO A 149 2.40 -14.63 5.85
C PRO A 149 1.92 -13.60 6.89
N ALA A 150 1.60 -12.40 6.43
CA ALA A 150 1.09 -11.32 7.28
C ALA A 150 -0.44 -11.24 7.23
N SER A 151 -1.05 -10.67 8.28
CA SER A 151 -2.48 -10.34 8.31
C SER A 151 -2.73 -8.98 8.96
N TYR A 152 -3.71 -8.24 8.45
CA TYR A 152 -4.13 -6.94 9.00
C TYR A 152 -5.65 -6.83 8.99
N SER A 153 -6.26 -6.39 10.09
CA SER A 153 -7.71 -6.19 10.15
C SER A 153 -8.09 -4.78 9.70
N LEU A 154 -9.01 -4.68 8.74
CA LEU A 154 -9.53 -3.41 8.21
C LEU A 154 -10.66 -2.83 9.05
#